data_AF-A0A947F262-F1
#
_entry.id   AF-A0A947F262-F1
#
_cell.length_a   1.000
_cell.length_b   1.000
_cell.length_c   1.000
_cell.angle_alpha   90.00
_cell.angle_beta   90.00
_cell.angle_gamma   90.00
#
_symmetry.space_group_name_H-M   'P 1'
#
loop_
_entity.id
_entity.type
_entity.pdbx_description
1 polymer ?
#
loop_
_entity_poly.entity_id
_entity_poly.type
_entity_poly.pdbx_seq_one_letter_code
_entity_poly.pdbx_strand_id
1 'polypeptide(L)'
;MRFYHPDFLWLLLLIPILLILRGKRGPAPALVFSSTAIASILASGRKTLPGRLLATCKLLAVGCLILAFARPQQGNTTTEIEASGIDILLAVDVSGSMEAMDFTLGGKTVNRLKVVKSVVDQFIDDRPNDRIGLIAFSGRPYLI
;
A
#
# COMPACT_ATOMS: atom_id res chain seq x y z
N MET A 1 -2.90 8.69 -5.63
CA MET A 1 -2.80 7.68 -6.71
C MET A 1 -1.82 8.23 -7.73
N ARG A 2 -0.69 7.54 -7.93
CA ARG A 2 0.39 7.97 -8.83
C ARG A 2 0.45 6.98 -10.00
N PHE A 3 0.56 7.47 -11.23
CA PHE A 3 0.85 6.63 -12.38
C PHE A 3 2.37 6.52 -12.53
N TYR A 4 2.87 5.30 -12.71
CA TYR A 4 4.30 5.09 -12.89
C TYR A 4 4.78 5.46 -14.30
N HIS A 5 3.91 5.28 -15.30
CA HIS A 5 4.15 5.69 -16.68
C HIS A 5 2.97 6.51 -17.21
N PRO A 6 2.90 7.83 -16.92
CA PRO A 6 1.81 8.68 -17.37
C PRO A 6 1.76 8.80 -18.90
N ASP A 7 2.87 8.59 -19.61
CA ASP A 7 2.96 8.76 -21.06
C ASP A 7 2.03 7.82 -21.84
N PHE A 8 1.73 6.63 -21.30
CA PHE A 8 0.78 5.71 -21.93
C PHE A 8 -0.66 6.24 -21.96
N LEU A 9 -1.01 7.21 -21.12
CA LEU A 9 -2.34 7.84 -21.15
C LEU A 9 -2.58 8.60 -22.46
N TRP A 10 -1.53 9.08 -23.13
CA TRP A 10 -1.65 9.69 -24.47
C TRP A 10 -2.20 8.71 -25.51
N LEU A 11 -1.98 7.40 -25.32
CA LEU A 11 -2.52 6.36 -26.20
C LEU A 11 -4.06 6.32 -26.16
N LEU A 12 -4.69 6.87 -25.13
CA LEU A 12 -6.15 7.00 -25.07
C LEU A 12 -6.70 7.90 -26.21
N LEU A 13 -5.90 8.85 -26.71
CA LEU A 13 -6.25 9.68 -27.87
C LEU A 13 -6.33 8.89 -29.19
N LEU A 14 -5.78 7.68 -29.26
CA LEU A 14 -5.95 6.81 -30.43
C LEU A 14 -7.35 6.19 -30.51
N ILE A 15 -8.08 6.09 -29.39
CA ILE A 15 -9.45 5.55 -29.36
C ILE A 15 -10.42 6.35 -30.25
N PRO A 16 -10.51 7.71 -30.16
CA PRO A 16 -11.38 8.48 -31.05
C PRO A 16 -10.92 8.42 -32.51
N ILE A 17 -9.61 8.32 -32.77
CA ILE A 17 -9.07 8.15 -34.14
C ILE A 17 -9.53 6.80 -34.71
N LEU A 18 -9.44 5.71 -33.94
CA LEU A 18 -9.95 4.39 -34.32
C LEU A 18 -11.47 4.38 -34.56
N LEU A 19 -12.22 5.20 -33.80
CA LEU A 19 -13.66 5.38 -34.01
C LEU A 19 -13.99 6.11 -35.31
N ILE A 20 -13.20 7.12 -35.68
CA ILE A 20 -13.34 7.87 -36.94
C ILE A 20 -12.93 6.97 -38.13
N LEU A 21 -11.79 6.29 -38.02
CA LEU A 21 -11.27 5.36 -39.04
C LEU A 21 -12.14 4.12 -39.24
N ARG A 22 -12.92 3.73 -38.23
CA ARG A 22 -13.90 2.65 -38.35
C ARG A 22 -15.00 2.94 -39.38
N GLY A 23 -15.14 4.19 -39.81
CA GLY A 23 -16.10 4.62 -40.81
C GLY A 23 -17.56 4.45 -40.36
N LYS A 24 -18.48 5.09 -41.08
CA LYS A 24 -19.92 4.80 -40.93
C LYS A 24 -20.25 3.64 -41.87
N ARG A 25 -20.61 2.49 -41.28
CA ARG A 25 -21.19 1.27 -41.90
C ARG A 25 -20.15 0.22 -42.30
N GLY A 26 -20.27 -0.95 -41.68
CA GLY A 26 -19.60 -2.16 -42.18
C GLY A 26 -20.13 -2.53 -43.57
N PRO A 27 -19.33 -3.26 -44.37
CA PRO A 27 -19.75 -3.68 -45.70
C PRO A 27 -21.07 -4.45 -45.64
N ALA A 28 -21.92 -4.24 -46.65
CA ALA A 28 -23.11 -5.06 -46.86
C ALA A 28 -22.71 -6.55 -46.83
N PRO A 29 -23.55 -7.43 -46.27
CA PRO A 29 -23.22 -8.85 -46.15
C PRO A 29 -22.80 -9.43 -47.51
N ALA A 30 -21.77 -10.27 -47.52
CA ALA A 30 -21.33 -11.05 -48.68
C ALA A 30 -22.32 -12.18 -49.05
N LEU A 31 -23.62 -11.97 -48.85
CA LEU A 31 -24.65 -12.84 -49.38
C LEU A 31 -25.12 -12.22 -50.69
N VAL A 32 -24.56 -12.75 -51.79
CA VAL A 32 -25.06 -12.49 -53.15
C VAL A 32 -26.45 -13.12 -53.24
N PHE A 33 -27.50 -12.32 -53.08
CA PHE A 33 -28.86 -12.75 -53.37
C PHE A 33 -29.16 -12.46 -54.85
N SER A 34 -29.65 -13.47 -55.59
CA SER A 34 -30.05 -13.32 -56.99
C SER A 34 -31.30 -12.45 -57.21
N SER A 35 -31.94 -11.92 -56.15
CA SER A 35 -33.02 -10.93 -56.29
C SER A 35 -32.85 -9.74 -55.34
N THR A 36 -32.83 -8.55 -55.91
CA THR A 36 -32.62 -7.26 -55.22
C THR A 36 -33.83 -6.81 -54.40
N ALA A 37 -35.00 -7.41 -54.61
CA ALA A 37 -36.26 -7.04 -53.96
C ALA A 37 -36.43 -7.64 -52.55
N ILE A 38 -35.90 -8.84 -52.28
CA ILE A 38 -36.00 -9.49 -50.96
C ILE A 38 -34.88 -9.00 -50.03
N ALA A 39 -33.72 -8.69 -50.60
CA ALA A 39 -32.57 -8.14 -49.86
C ALA A 39 -32.86 -6.75 -49.28
N SER A 40 -33.61 -5.88 -49.97
CA SER A 40 -33.95 -4.53 -49.48
C SER A 40 -34.92 -4.55 -48.30
N ILE A 41 -35.87 -5.49 -48.29
CA ILE A 41 -36.84 -5.68 -47.19
C ILE A 41 -36.13 -6.16 -45.92
N LEU A 42 -35.23 -7.14 -46.03
CA LEU A 42 -34.44 -7.68 -44.91
C LEU A 42 -33.33 -6.73 -44.43
N ALA A 43 -32.85 -5.82 -45.28
CA ALA A 43 -31.82 -4.83 -44.93
C ALA A 43 -32.38 -3.67 -44.08
N SER A 44 -33.67 -3.37 -44.18
CA SER A 44 -34.28 -2.15 -43.61
C SER A 44 -34.43 -2.13 -42.08
N GLY A 45 -34.17 -3.24 -41.38
CA GLY A 45 -34.51 -3.35 -39.96
C GLY A 45 -33.48 -4.04 -39.07
N ARG A 46 -32.18 -4.05 -39.42
CA ARG A 46 -31.20 -4.64 -38.50
C ARG A 46 -30.84 -3.65 -37.39
N LYS A 47 -31.55 -3.74 -36.25
CA LYS A 47 -31.09 -3.19 -34.97
C LYS A 47 -29.73 -3.81 -34.65
N THR A 48 -28.66 -3.07 -34.94
CA THR A 48 -27.25 -3.45 -34.74
C THR A 48 -26.84 -3.47 -33.26
N LEU A 49 -27.78 -3.75 -32.34
CA LEU A 49 -27.53 -3.75 -30.89
C LEU A 49 -26.38 -4.70 -30.49
N PRO A 50 -26.33 -5.96 -30.98
CA PRO A 50 -25.25 -6.88 -30.63
C PRO A 50 -23.90 -6.43 -31.19
N GLY A 51 -23.90 -5.89 -32.42
CA GLY A 51 -22.68 -5.37 -33.07
C GLY A 51 -22.15 -4.10 -32.39
N ARG A 52 -23.04 -3.23 -31.92
CA ARG A 52 -22.71 -2.05 -31.12
C ARG A 52 -22.16 -2.44 -29.75
N LEU A 53 -22.79 -3.42 -29.08
CA LEU A 53 -22.30 -3.92 -27.79
C LEU A 53 -20.88 -4.51 -27.93
N LEU A 54 -20.65 -5.38 -28.91
CA LEU A 54 -19.33 -5.96 -29.14
C LEU A 54 -18.29 -4.89 -29.52
N ALA A 55 -18.69 -3.88 -30.29
CA ALA A 55 -17.84 -2.74 -30.61
C ALA A 55 -17.45 -1.93 -29.37
N THR A 56 -18.41 -1.63 -28.49
CA THR A 56 -18.18 -0.92 -27.23
C THR A 56 -17.29 -1.73 -26.30
N CYS A 57 -17.54 -3.03 -26.15
CA CYS A 57 -16.70 -3.91 -25.32
C CYS A 57 -15.25 -3.95 -25.81
N LYS A 58 -15.02 -3.98 -27.14
CA LYS A 58 -13.65 -3.93 -27.69
C LYS A 58 -12.93 -2.62 -27.34
N LEU A 59 -13.63 -1.48 -27.42
CA LEU A 59 -13.05 -0.18 -27.09
C LEU A 59 -12.78 -0.05 -25.59
N LEU A 60 -13.69 -0.53 -24.75
CA LEU A 60 -13.48 -0.60 -23.30
C LEU A 60 -12.30 -1.49 -22.95
N ALA A 61 -12.16 -2.65 -23.59
CA ALA A 61 -11.02 -3.54 -23.38
C ALA A 61 -9.69 -2.86 -23.71
N VAL A 62 -9.61 -2.15 -24.84
CA VAL A 62 -8.42 -1.36 -25.20
C VAL A 62 -8.16 -0.25 -24.18
N GLY A 63 -9.19 0.48 -23.74
CA GLY A 63 -9.06 1.50 -22.69
C GLY A 63 -8.54 0.94 -21.37
N CYS A 64 -9.08 -0.19 -20.92
CA CYS A 64 -8.61 -0.89 -19.71
C CYS A 64 -7.16 -1.35 -19.84
N LEU A 65 -6.73 -1.84 -21.01
CA LEU A 65 -5.34 -2.21 -21.26
C LEU A 65 -4.41 -1.00 -21.17
N ILE A 66 -4.78 0.13 -21.76
CA ILE A 66 -4.00 1.37 -21.68
C ILE A 66 -3.87 1.84 -20.23
N LEU A 67 -4.96 1.82 -19.46
CA LEU A 67 -4.94 2.16 -18.03
C LEU A 67 -4.06 1.19 -17.22
N ALA A 68 -4.09 -0.10 -17.54
CA ALA A 68 -3.22 -1.09 -16.91
C ALA A 68 -1.74 -0.83 -17.22
N PHE A 69 -1.39 -0.45 -18.46
CA PHE A 69 -0.03 -0.06 -18.85
C PHE A 69 0.46 1.21 -18.16
N ALA A 70 -0.42 2.18 -17.90
CA ALA A 70 -0.09 3.37 -17.11
C ALA A 70 0.26 3.04 -15.64
N ARG A 71 -0.04 1.81 -15.20
CA ARG A 71 0.27 1.24 -13.89
C ARG A 71 -0.16 2.17 -12.74
N PRO A 72 -1.48 2.29 -12.48
CA PRO A 72 -1.98 3.06 -11.36
C PRO A 72 -1.50 2.46 -10.05
N GLN A 73 -0.79 3.26 -9.26
CA GLN A 73 -0.29 2.86 -7.95
C GLN A 73 -1.01 3.67 -6.86
N GLN A 74 -1.59 2.96 -5.91
CA GLN A 74 -1.94 3.49 -4.61
C GLN A 74 -0.74 3.21 -3.71
N GLY A 75 0.03 4.24 -3.39
CA GLY A 75 1.15 4.11 -2.45
C GLY A 75 0.61 4.23 -1.03
N ASN A 76 0.90 3.24 -0.19
CA ASN A 76 0.95 3.46 1.24
C ASN A 76 2.30 4.13 1.49
N THR A 77 2.30 5.44 1.72
CA THR A 77 3.47 6.12 2.26
C THR A 77 3.62 5.68 3.72
N THR A 78 4.34 4.58 3.92
CA THR A 78 4.93 4.29 5.22
C THR A 78 6.12 5.21 5.34
N THR A 79 5.98 6.26 6.15
CA THR A 79 7.12 7.08 6.53
C THR A 79 7.98 6.23 7.45
N GLU A 80 9.00 5.59 6.91
CA GLU A 80 10.04 4.95 7.73
C GLU A 80 10.82 6.08 8.40
N ILE A 81 10.55 6.30 9.68
CA ILE A 81 11.38 7.15 10.52
C ILE A 81 12.64 6.32 10.80
N GLU A 82 13.73 6.62 10.10
CA GLU A 82 15.06 6.10 10.45
C GLU A 82 15.49 6.73 11.77
N ALA A 83 15.09 6.11 12.88
CA ALA A 83 15.58 6.44 14.19
C ALA A 83 16.94 5.73 14.40
N SER A 84 18.02 6.50 14.45
CA SER A 84 19.32 5.99 14.90
C SER A 84 19.26 5.75 16.40
N GLY A 85 19.27 4.49 16.80
CA GLY A 85 19.41 4.05 18.19
C GLY A 85 20.58 3.11 18.36
N ILE A 86 21.04 2.93 19.59
CA ILE A 86 22.03 1.91 19.97
C ILE A 86 21.40 0.83 20.85
N ASP A 87 21.99 -0.37 20.86
CA ASP A 87 21.58 -1.46 21.74
C ASP A 87 22.27 -1.31 23.12
N ILE A 88 21.48 -1.22 24.20
CA ILE A 88 21.96 -1.04 25.58
C ILE A 88 21.47 -2.21 26.44
N LEU A 89 22.36 -2.81 27.21
CA LEU A 89 22.02 -3.90 28.13
C LEU A 89 22.28 -3.45 29.57
N LEU A 90 21.21 -3.28 30.35
CA LEU A 90 21.27 -2.87 31.75
C LEU A 90 21.40 -4.10 32.65
N ALA A 91 22.46 -4.18 33.44
CA ALA A 91 22.61 -5.22 34.46
C ALA A 91 22.28 -4.62 35.85
N VAL A 92 21.20 -5.07 36.47
CA VAL A 92 20.69 -4.57 37.76
C VAL A 92 20.83 -5.63 38.84
N ASP A 93 21.50 -5.28 39.94
CA ASP A 93 21.59 -6.14 41.11
C ASP A 93 20.22 -6.17 41.83
N VAL A 94 19.77 -7.37 42.21
CA VAL A 94 18.57 -7.63 43.03
C VAL A 94 18.90 -8.47 44.27
N SER A 95 20.18 -8.53 44.66
CA SER A 95 20.64 -9.18 45.89
C SER A 95 20.12 -8.48 47.15
N GLY A 96 20.20 -9.16 48.30
CA GLY A 96 19.74 -8.59 49.57
C GLY A 96 20.43 -7.26 49.95
N SER A 97 21.61 -6.96 49.39
CA SER A 97 22.26 -5.66 49.58
C SER A 97 21.45 -4.48 49.05
N MET A 98 20.54 -4.73 48.10
CA MET A 98 19.69 -3.74 47.46
C MET A 98 18.44 -3.38 48.28
N GLU A 99 18.18 -4.12 49.37
CA GLU A 99 17.13 -3.79 50.35
C GLU A 99 17.58 -2.74 51.38
N ALA A 100 18.85 -2.35 51.38
CA ALA A 100 19.37 -1.32 52.27
C ALA A 100 18.60 -0.01 52.11
N MET A 101 18.11 0.54 53.23
CA MET A 101 17.28 1.76 53.32
C MET A 101 18.16 2.99 53.56
N ASP A 102 19.16 3.20 52.72
CA ASP A 102 20.20 4.23 52.87
C ASP A 102 20.03 5.43 51.92
N PHE A 103 18.99 5.42 51.09
CA PHE A 103 18.67 6.53 50.19
C PHE A 103 17.39 7.25 50.59
N THR A 104 17.27 8.50 50.13
CA THR A 104 16.07 9.33 50.30
C THR A 104 15.53 9.74 48.94
N LEU A 105 14.26 9.46 48.67
CA LEU A 105 13.56 9.85 47.45
C LEU A 105 12.27 10.60 47.83
N GLY A 106 12.12 11.86 47.38
CA GLY A 106 10.95 12.68 47.70
C GLY A 106 10.72 12.88 49.21
N GLY A 107 11.79 12.97 50.00
CA GLY A 107 11.73 13.14 51.45
C GLY A 107 11.41 11.88 52.26
N LYS A 108 11.29 10.70 51.63
CA LYS A 108 11.13 9.41 52.30
C LYS A 108 12.37 8.55 52.15
N THR A 109 12.77 7.89 53.23
CA THR A 109 13.81 6.86 53.18
C THR A 109 13.31 5.67 52.38
N VAL A 110 14.08 5.23 51.39
CA VAL A 110 13.74 4.15 50.46
C VAL A 110 14.93 3.22 50.27
N ASN A 111 14.67 2.01 49.79
CA ASN A 111 15.73 1.06 49.50
C ASN A 111 16.46 1.40 48.18
N ARG A 112 17.70 0.91 48.05
CA ARG A 112 18.52 1.10 46.83
C ARG A 112 17.79 0.66 45.57
N LEU A 113 17.12 -0.50 45.61
CA LEU A 113 16.39 -1.03 44.46
C LEU A 113 15.31 -0.06 43.94
N LYS A 114 14.62 0.63 44.84
CA LYS A 114 13.59 1.61 44.47
C LYS A 114 14.17 2.87 43.84
N VAL A 115 15.36 3.29 44.28
CA VAL A 115 16.10 4.38 43.63
C VAL A 115 16.54 3.97 42.24
N VAL A 116 17.14 2.78 42.08
CA VAL A 116 17.58 2.27 40.78
C VAL A 116 16.42 2.21 39.79
N LYS A 117 15.24 1.71 40.21
CA LYS A 117 14.04 1.72 39.36
C LYS A 117 13.70 3.12 38.86
N SER A 118 13.67 4.11 39.77
CA SER A 118 13.39 5.50 39.39
C SER A 118 14.40 6.07 38.40
N VAL A 119 15.68 5.72 38.52
CA VAL A 119 16.74 6.18 37.61
C VAL A 119 16.64 5.49 36.26
N VAL A 120 16.33 4.18 36.26
CA VAL A 120 16.14 3.40 35.03
C VAL A 120 14.91 3.88 34.26
N ASP A 121 13.81 4.18 34.94
CA ASP A 121 12.60 4.74 34.32
C ASP A 121 12.92 6.06 33.60
N GLN A 122 13.61 6.99 34.28
CA GLN A 122 14.06 8.24 33.67
C GLN A 122 15.03 8.01 32.49
N PHE A 123 15.95 7.04 32.63
CA PHE A 123 16.90 6.70 31.58
C PHE A 123 16.24 6.17 30.31
N ILE A 124 15.16 5.38 30.45
CA ILE A 124 14.37 4.85 29.33
C ILE A 124 13.54 5.96 28.69
N ASP A 125 12.90 6.81 29.51
CA ASP A 125 12.08 7.93 29.03
C ASP A 125 12.90 8.93 28.17
N ASP A 126 14.15 9.16 28.55
CA ASP A 126 15.09 10.02 27.80
C ASP A 126 15.55 9.39 26.45
N ARG A 127 15.26 8.11 26.19
CA ARG A 127 15.80 7.33 25.05
C ARG A 127 14.71 6.58 24.27
N PRO A 128 13.79 7.29 23.58
CA PRO A 128 12.67 6.67 22.87
C PRO A 128 13.08 5.82 21.66
N ASN A 129 14.31 5.98 21.17
CA ASN A 129 14.80 5.34 19.95
C ASN A 129 15.82 4.22 20.22
N ASP A 130 16.33 4.09 21.45
CA ASP A 130 17.32 3.07 21.80
C ASP A 130 16.63 1.74 22.16
N ARG A 131 17.30 0.63 21.87
CA ARG A 131 16.83 -0.70 22.24
C ARG A 131 17.48 -1.10 23.56
N ILE A 132 16.68 -1.21 24.60
CA ILE A 132 17.16 -1.44 25.96
C ILE A 132 16.73 -2.83 26.44
N GLY A 133 17.69 -3.68 26.77
CA GLY A 133 17.47 -4.95 27.45
C GLY A 133 17.82 -4.84 28.94
N LEU A 134 17.16 -5.63 29.78
CA LEU A 134 17.38 -5.65 31.23
C LEU A 134 17.78 -7.05 31.69
N ILE A 135 18.85 -7.13 32.47
CA ILE A 135 19.27 -8.34 33.18
C ILE A 135 19.23 -8.04 34.67
N ALA A 136 18.35 -8.72 35.40
CA ALA A 136 18.40 -8.71 36.85
C ALA A 136 19.32 -9.84 37.33
N PHE A 137 20.26 -9.55 38.22
CA PHE A 137 21.17 -10.56 38.76
C PHE A 137 21.20 -10.54 40.28
N SER A 138 21.32 -11.72 40.87
CA SER A 138 21.66 -11.91 42.28
C SER A 138 22.60 -13.12 42.40
N GLY A 139 22.15 -14.23 42.99
CA GLY A 139 22.88 -15.51 42.94
C GLY A 139 22.93 -16.12 41.53
N ARG A 140 21.99 -15.75 40.65
CA ARG A 140 21.95 -16.12 39.23
C ARG A 140 21.42 -14.95 38.40
N PRO A 141 21.82 -14.82 37.12
CA PRO A 141 21.27 -13.82 36.21
C PRO A 141 19.92 -14.29 35.62
N TYR A 142 19.00 -13.35 35.45
CA TYR A 142 17.71 -13.51 34.81
C TYR A 142 17.54 -12.42 33.77
N LEU A 143 17.29 -12.80 32.51
CA LEU A 143 16.96 -11.86 31.45
C LEU A 143 15.47 -11.53 31.56
N ILE A 144 15.16 -10.23 31.61
CA ILE A 144 13.80 -9.69 31.76
C ILE A 144 13.33 -9.15 30.41
#